data_AF-A0A0G4EIP0-F1
#
_entry.id   AF-A0A0G4EIP0-F1
#
_cell.length_a   1.000
_cell.length_b   1.000
_cell.length_c   1.000
_cell.angle_alpha   90.00
_cell.angle_beta   90.00
_cell.angle_gamma   90.00
#
_symmetry.space_group_name_H-M   'P 1'
#
loop_
_entity.id
_entity.type
_entity.pdbx_description
1 polymer ?
#
loop_
_entity_poly.entity_id
_entity_poly.type
_entity_poly.pdbx_seq_one_letter_code
_entity_poly.pdbx_strand_id
1 'polypeptide(L)'
;MGLYCNARGCQNTGWCKQTRQHFCNICKSRNSDHRRIDCPNWRTGQGMGTLYHQTDGPSGAAIQASREMFPGTGGRLGGAIYFAPDIPTTDRLAHRKGYVVTARVFLGRQKVISSQQATQHTFESLRREGYDSVFVQDRNEYAVFHKDHVKVMSVAKR
;
A
#
# COMPACT_ATOMS: atom_id res chain seq x y z
N MET A 1 -12.52 -29.25 19.62
CA MET A 1 -11.58 -28.83 18.57
C MET A 1 -11.46 -27.30 18.61
N GLY A 2 -10.33 -26.78 19.06
CA GLY A 2 -10.15 -25.34 19.29
C GLY A 2 -10.07 -24.55 17.99
N LEU A 3 -10.86 -23.48 17.85
CA LEU A 3 -10.77 -22.52 16.75
C LEU A 3 -9.37 -21.90 16.75
N TYR A 4 -8.56 -22.11 15.70
CA TYR A 4 -7.26 -21.49 15.51
C TYR A 4 -7.27 -20.57 14.28
N CYS A 5 -6.40 -19.56 14.25
CA CYS A 5 -6.27 -18.64 13.13
C CYS A 5 -5.86 -19.44 11.87
N ASN A 6 -6.68 -19.39 10.82
CA ASN A 6 -6.54 -20.25 9.63
C ASN A 6 -5.29 -19.94 8.77
N ALA A 7 -4.70 -18.75 8.93
CA ALA A 7 -3.49 -18.37 8.21
C ALA A 7 -2.25 -19.07 8.78
N ARG A 8 -1.68 -20.03 8.03
CA ARG A 8 -0.46 -20.74 8.42
C ARG A 8 0.68 -19.77 8.73
N GLY A 9 1.33 -19.96 9.88
CA GLY A 9 2.45 -19.12 10.31
C GLY A 9 2.07 -17.69 10.72
N CYS A 10 0.80 -17.43 11.04
CA CYS A 10 0.38 -16.14 11.60
C CYS A 10 1.06 -15.93 12.97
N GLN A 11 2.03 -15.01 13.03
CA GLN A 11 2.75 -14.66 14.27
C GLN A 11 1.99 -13.69 15.19
N ASN A 12 0.70 -13.48 14.91
CA ASN A 12 -0.28 -13.06 15.91
C ASN A 12 -0.09 -11.63 16.46
N THR A 13 -0.60 -10.60 15.77
CA THR A 13 -0.36 -9.18 16.11
C THR A 13 -1.54 -8.44 16.78
N GLY A 14 -2.62 -9.12 17.16
CA GLY A 14 -3.72 -8.48 17.93
C GLY A 14 -5.10 -9.02 17.59
N TRP A 15 -5.70 -8.57 16.48
CA TRP A 15 -7.06 -8.97 16.10
C TRP A 15 -7.23 -10.49 15.93
N CYS A 16 -6.23 -11.18 15.35
CA CYS A 16 -6.21 -12.65 15.25
C CYS A 16 -6.06 -13.35 16.62
N LYS A 17 -5.45 -12.71 17.65
CA LYS A 17 -5.44 -13.24 19.04
C LYS A 17 -6.84 -13.24 19.64
N GLN A 18 -7.55 -12.14 19.46
CA GLN A 18 -8.83 -11.88 20.10
C GLN A 18 -9.98 -12.65 19.43
N THR A 19 -10.03 -12.60 18.09
CA THR A 19 -11.15 -13.18 17.31
C THR A 19 -10.87 -14.59 16.83
N ARG A 20 -9.60 -15.02 16.85
CA ARG A 20 -9.12 -16.26 16.21
C ARG A 20 -9.41 -16.32 14.71
N GLN A 21 -9.59 -15.15 14.08
CA GLN A 21 -9.81 -15.00 12.65
C GLN A 21 -8.66 -14.21 12.01
N HIS A 22 -8.37 -14.46 10.74
CA HIS A 22 -7.36 -13.68 9.99
C HIS A 22 -8.02 -12.74 8.97
N PHE A 23 -7.88 -11.43 9.17
CA PHE A 23 -8.38 -10.44 8.22
C PHE A 23 -7.32 -10.14 7.17
N CYS A 24 -7.70 -10.25 5.89
CA CYS A 24 -6.82 -9.88 4.79
C CYS A 24 -7.18 -8.48 4.25
N ASN A 25 -6.24 -7.54 4.34
CA ASN A 25 -6.42 -6.17 3.86
C ASN A 25 -6.57 -6.02 2.33
N ILE A 26 -6.36 -7.10 1.57
CA ILE A 26 -6.45 -7.13 0.11
C ILE A 26 -7.81 -7.66 -0.34
N CYS A 27 -8.16 -8.90 0.01
CA CYS A 27 -9.45 -9.49 -0.37
C CYS A 27 -10.60 -9.17 0.60
N LYS A 28 -10.30 -8.49 1.73
CA LYS A 28 -11.26 -8.11 2.78
C LYS A 28 -11.98 -9.29 3.45
N SER A 29 -11.50 -10.52 3.24
CA SER A 29 -12.03 -11.70 3.95
C SER A 29 -11.76 -11.54 5.44
N ARG A 30 -12.82 -11.71 6.24
CA ARG A 30 -12.78 -11.64 7.71
C ARG A 30 -12.09 -12.84 8.33
N ASN A 31 -12.02 -13.97 7.65
CA ASN A 31 -11.33 -15.16 8.15
C ASN A 31 -10.59 -15.89 7.02
N SER A 32 -9.65 -15.19 6.41
CA SER A 32 -8.74 -15.74 5.41
C SER A 32 -7.80 -16.81 5.98
N ASP A 33 -7.34 -17.69 5.10
CA ASP A 33 -6.39 -18.77 5.36
C ASP A 33 -4.96 -18.42 4.88
N HIS A 34 -4.76 -17.19 4.41
CA HIS A 34 -3.53 -16.73 3.76
C HIS A 34 -3.08 -15.40 4.35
N ARG A 35 -1.76 -15.16 4.33
CA ARG A 35 -1.19 -13.84 4.66
C ARG A 35 -1.37 -12.88 3.50
N ARG A 36 -1.19 -11.58 3.76
CA ARG A 36 -1.24 -10.55 2.71
C ARG A 36 -0.41 -10.89 1.48
N ILE A 37 0.82 -11.39 1.66
CA ILE A 37 1.80 -11.60 0.58
C ILE A 37 1.40 -12.78 -0.32
N ASP A 38 0.56 -13.66 0.23
CA ASP A 38 0.08 -14.90 -0.35
C ASP A 38 -1.39 -14.75 -0.83
N CYS A 39 -1.98 -13.56 -0.71
CA CYS A 39 -3.38 -13.33 -1.11
C CYS A 39 -3.59 -13.65 -2.60
N PRO A 40 -4.61 -14.47 -2.95
CA PRO A 40 -4.91 -14.83 -4.34
C PRO A 40 -5.13 -13.63 -5.26
N ASN A 41 -5.62 -12.51 -4.72
CA ASN A 41 -5.82 -11.28 -5.50
C ASN A 41 -4.49 -10.72 -6.07
N TRP A 42 -3.34 -11.02 -5.45
CA TRP A 42 -2.03 -10.66 -6.04
C TRP A 42 -1.73 -11.43 -7.32
N ARG A 43 -2.32 -12.61 -7.50
CA ARG A 43 -2.16 -13.41 -8.72
C ARG A 43 -3.11 -12.94 -9.81
N THR A 44 -4.37 -12.65 -9.45
CA THR A 44 -5.37 -12.17 -10.42
C THR A 44 -5.09 -10.74 -10.89
N GLY A 45 -4.41 -9.92 -10.07
CA GLY A 45 -4.11 -8.53 -10.41
C GLY A 45 -5.32 -7.60 -10.34
N GLN A 46 -6.50 -8.10 -9.93
CA GLN A 46 -7.71 -7.30 -9.88
C GLN A 46 -7.57 -6.17 -8.85
N GLY A 47 -7.83 -4.93 -9.29
CA GLY A 47 -7.70 -3.73 -8.46
C GLY A 47 -6.24 -3.39 -8.13
N MET A 48 -5.27 -3.84 -8.94
CA MET A 48 -3.85 -3.57 -8.73
C MET A 48 -3.24 -2.81 -9.91
N GLY A 49 -2.22 -1.99 -9.62
CA GLY A 49 -1.39 -1.34 -10.63
C GLY A 49 0.09 -1.61 -10.39
N THR A 50 0.89 -1.63 -11.45
CA THR A 50 2.35 -1.49 -11.34
C THR A 50 2.67 -0.01 -11.31
N LEU A 51 3.17 0.49 -10.19
CA LEU A 51 3.43 1.90 -9.97
C LEU A 51 4.85 2.13 -9.43
N TYR A 52 5.27 3.38 -9.45
CA TYR A 52 6.63 3.82 -9.18
C TYR A 52 6.66 4.80 -8.02
N HIS A 53 7.63 4.65 -7.14
CA HIS A 53 7.91 5.59 -6.05
C HIS A 53 9.38 5.96 -6.09
N GLN A 54 9.69 7.25 -5.99
CA GLN A 54 11.07 7.71 -5.95
C GLN A 54 11.45 8.21 -4.56
N THR A 55 12.65 7.85 -4.12
CA THR A 55 13.16 8.15 -2.78
C THR A 55 14.67 8.34 -2.78
N ASP A 56 15.23 8.65 -1.61
CA ASP A 56 16.67 8.83 -1.38
C ASP A 56 17.44 7.51 -1.22
N GLY A 57 18.77 7.60 -1.19
CA GLY A 57 19.66 6.43 -1.06
C GLY A 57 19.42 5.59 0.19
N PRO A 58 19.41 6.17 1.40
CA PRO A 58 19.16 5.43 2.63
C PRO A 58 17.80 4.72 2.63
N SER A 59 16.74 5.40 2.19
CA SER A 59 15.39 4.82 2.13
C SER A 59 15.30 3.74 1.06
N GLY A 60 15.91 3.96 -0.11
CA GLY A 60 15.99 2.97 -1.18
C GLY A 60 16.67 1.67 -0.72
N ALA A 61 17.82 1.79 -0.04
CA ALA A 61 18.52 0.64 0.52
C ALA A 61 17.69 -0.10 1.58
N ALA A 62 17.03 0.63 2.48
CA ALA A 62 16.16 0.04 3.51
C ALA A 62 14.95 -0.71 2.89
N ILE A 63 14.33 -0.15 1.85
CA ILE A 63 13.23 -0.80 1.12
C ILE A 63 13.75 -2.02 0.35
N GLN A 64 14.93 -1.92 -0.26
CA GLN A 64 15.54 -3.06 -0.96
C GLN A 64 15.80 -4.24 -0.03
N ALA A 65 16.32 -3.98 1.18
CA ALA A 65 16.62 -5.00 2.17
C ALA A 65 15.35 -5.59 2.80
N SER A 66 14.41 -4.75 3.21
CA SER A 66 13.20 -5.19 3.93
C SER A 66 12.08 -5.70 3.02
N ARG A 67 12.06 -5.23 1.75
CA ARG A 67 10.95 -5.41 0.80
C ARG A 67 9.61 -4.86 1.31
N GLU A 68 9.65 -3.97 2.31
CA GLU A 68 8.49 -3.30 2.87
C GLU A 68 8.55 -1.79 2.61
N MET A 69 7.37 -1.18 2.45
CA MET A 69 7.19 0.26 2.43
C MET A 69 6.16 0.62 3.48
N PHE A 70 6.47 1.60 4.32
CA PHE A 70 5.58 2.09 5.37
C PHE A 70 5.06 3.49 4.99
N PRO A 71 3.82 3.84 5.37
CA PRO A 71 3.34 5.21 5.20
C PRO A 71 4.29 6.21 5.88
N GLY A 72 4.53 7.33 5.21
CA GLY A 72 5.29 8.43 5.81
C GLY A 72 4.50 9.16 6.91
N THR A 73 5.06 10.25 7.43
CA THR A 73 4.41 11.08 8.46
C THR A 73 3.75 12.35 7.91
N GLY A 74 3.82 12.59 6.61
CA GLY A 74 3.31 13.81 5.99
C GLY A 74 2.99 13.63 4.51
N GLY A 75 2.77 14.76 3.83
CA GLY A 75 2.28 14.80 2.45
C GLY A 75 0.88 15.38 2.39
N ARG A 76 0.42 15.65 1.16
CA ARG A 76 -0.84 16.39 0.93
C ARG A 76 -2.07 15.64 1.46
N LEU A 77 -2.03 14.31 1.43
CA LEU A 77 -3.09 13.45 1.93
C LEU A 77 -2.78 12.89 3.33
N GLY A 78 -1.71 13.36 3.97
CA GLY A 78 -1.21 12.82 5.22
C GLY A 78 -0.27 11.63 5.05
N GLY A 79 -0.11 10.88 6.13
CA GLY A 79 0.80 9.74 6.21
C GLY A 79 0.40 8.59 5.31
N ALA A 80 0.85 8.65 4.06
CA ALA A 80 0.57 7.67 3.00
C ALA A 80 1.86 7.19 2.33
N ILE A 81 1.71 6.22 1.43
CA ILE A 81 2.73 5.81 0.47
C ILE A 81 2.27 6.29 -0.90
N TYR A 82 3.00 7.25 -1.47
CA TYR A 82 2.65 7.93 -2.72
C TYR A 82 3.34 7.26 -3.90
N PHE A 83 2.61 7.09 -5.00
CA PHE A 83 3.05 6.42 -6.20
C PHE A 83 2.65 7.21 -7.45
N ALA A 84 3.42 7.02 -8.51
CA ALA A 84 3.16 7.52 -9.85
C ALA A 84 2.99 6.35 -10.84
N PRO A 85 2.26 6.54 -11.95
CA PRO A 85 2.10 5.50 -12.96
C PRO A 85 3.33 5.28 -13.83
N ASP A 86 4.25 6.24 -13.84
CA ASP A 86 5.49 6.16 -14.61
C ASP A 86 6.63 6.91 -13.93
N ILE A 87 7.84 6.59 -14.37
CA ILE A 87 9.11 7.14 -13.86
C ILE A 87 9.22 8.67 -14.07
N PRO A 88 8.87 9.25 -15.24
CA PRO A 88 8.86 10.71 -15.41
C PRO A 88 7.94 11.46 -14.43
N THR A 89 6.77 10.89 -14.13
CA THR A 89 5.85 11.47 -13.16
C THR A 89 6.45 11.46 -11.75
N THR A 90 7.26 10.44 -11.39
CA THR A 90 8.02 10.49 -10.13
C THR A 90 9.02 11.64 -10.09
N ASP A 91 9.66 12.04 -11.21
CA ASP A 91 10.60 13.17 -11.22
C ASP A 91 9.91 14.48 -10.87
N ARG A 92 8.71 14.67 -11.39
CA ARG A 92 7.93 15.88 -11.15
C ARG A 92 7.40 15.94 -9.72
N LEU A 93 7.00 14.79 -9.15
CA LEU A 93 6.25 14.76 -7.90
C LEU A 93 7.11 14.50 -6.65
N ALA A 94 8.11 13.63 -6.73
CA ALA A 94 8.81 13.16 -5.53
C ALA A 94 9.77 14.23 -4.99
N HIS A 95 9.76 14.44 -3.67
CA HIS A 95 10.66 15.38 -3.01
C HIS A 95 12.06 14.81 -2.77
N ARG A 96 12.19 13.48 -2.77
CA ARG A 96 13.45 12.74 -2.57
C ARG A 96 13.78 11.93 -3.81
N LYS A 97 15.06 11.93 -4.19
CA LYS A 97 15.55 11.42 -5.47
C LYS A 97 16.77 10.49 -5.27
N GLY A 98 17.05 9.69 -6.29
CA GLY A 98 18.23 8.82 -6.38
C GLY A 98 17.92 7.33 -6.47
N TYR A 99 16.71 6.91 -6.08
CA TYR A 99 16.24 5.53 -6.25
C TYR A 99 14.79 5.50 -6.69
N VAL A 100 14.45 4.53 -7.54
CA VAL A 100 13.08 4.21 -7.92
C VAL A 100 12.73 2.82 -7.44
N VAL A 101 11.61 2.74 -6.73
CA VAL A 101 10.93 1.51 -6.34
C VAL A 101 9.84 1.22 -7.34
N THR A 102 9.88 0.04 -7.96
CA THR A 102 8.75 -0.49 -8.73
C THR A 102 7.93 -1.39 -7.81
N ALA A 103 6.64 -1.17 -7.71
CA ALA A 103 5.75 -1.93 -6.83
C ALA A 103 4.47 -2.36 -7.54
N ARG A 104 3.95 -3.52 -7.15
CA ARG A 104 2.54 -3.84 -7.34
C ARG A 104 1.77 -3.24 -6.18
N VAL A 105 0.80 -2.38 -6.50
CA VAL A 105 0.02 -1.63 -5.51
C VAL A 105 -1.43 -2.04 -5.65
N PHE A 106 -2.05 -2.47 -4.55
CA PHE A 106 -3.49 -2.69 -4.49
C PHE A 106 -4.19 -1.35 -4.30
N LEU A 107 -4.92 -0.92 -5.32
CA LEU A 107 -5.69 0.32 -5.34
C LEU A 107 -7.14 0.10 -4.92
N GLY A 108 -7.68 -1.11 -5.12
CA GLY A 108 -9.05 -1.45 -4.73
C GLY A 108 -10.06 -0.43 -5.25
N ARG A 109 -10.99 -0.01 -4.38
CA ARG A 109 -11.90 1.11 -4.70
C ARG A 109 -11.20 2.45 -4.41
N GLN A 110 -11.00 3.24 -5.44
CA GLN A 110 -10.28 4.52 -5.36
C GLN A 110 -11.23 5.68 -5.03
N LYS A 111 -10.83 6.55 -4.11
CA LYS A 111 -11.41 7.88 -3.94
C LYS A 111 -10.71 8.83 -4.91
N VAL A 112 -11.42 9.28 -5.95
CA VAL A 112 -10.87 10.19 -6.97
C VAL A 112 -11.10 11.62 -6.54
N ILE A 113 -10.03 12.42 -6.52
CA ILE A 113 -10.07 13.84 -6.11
C ILE A 113 -9.13 14.67 -6.98
N SER A 114 -9.32 15.99 -6.97
CA SER A 114 -8.31 16.96 -7.43
C SER A 114 -7.38 17.38 -6.30
N SER A 115 -6.23 17.98 -6.64
CA SER A 115 -5.27 18.48 -5.65
C SER A 115 -5.81 19.60 -4.76
N GLN A 116 -6.84 20.32 -5.21
CA GLN A 116 -7.55 21.34 -4.45
C GLN A 116 -8.48 20.73 -3.37
N GLN A 117 -8.97 19.52 -3.60
CA GLN A 117 -9.82 18.78 -2.66
C GLN A 117 -9.01 17.92 -1.67
N ALA A 118 -7.69 18.01 -1.72
CA ALA A 118 -6.83 17.13 -0.98
C ALA A 118 -6.88 17.43 0.53
N THR A 119 -7.35 16.45 1.29
CA THR A 119 -7.44 16.49 2.75
C THR A 119 -6.64 15.35 3.37
N GLN A 120 -6.38 15.45 4.67
CA GLN A 120 -5.70 14.40 5.43
C GLN A 120 -6.58 13.14 5.51
N HIS A 121 -6.00 11.98 5.26
CA HIS A 121 -6.65 10.68 5.36
C HIS A 121 -5.82 9.71 6.21
N THR A 122 -6.51 8.83 6.92
CA THR A 122 -5.94 7.61 7.50
C THR A 122 -6.55 6.38 6.83
N PHE A 123 -5.91 5.22 7.00
CA PHE A 123 -6.45 3.95 6.52
C PHE A 123 -7.87 3.69 7.04
N GLU A 124 -8.14 3.97 8.32
CA GLU A 124 -9.43 3.77 8.97
C GLU A 124 -10.48 4.74 8.44
N SER A 125 -10.10 5.98 8.12
CA SER A 125 -11.03 6.97 7.54
C SER A 125 -11.50 6.53 6.15
N LEU A 126 -10.57 6.15 5.25
CA LEU A 126 -10.91 5.71 3.90
C LEU A 126 -11.75 4.44 3.91
N ARG A 127 -11.40 3.48 4.78
CA ARG A 127 -12.20 2.25 4.92
C ARG A 127 -13.62 2.51 5.38
N ARG A 128 -13.85 3.47 6.27
CA ARG A 128 -15.21 3.87 6.70
C ARG A 128 -16.01 4.50 5.56
N GLU A 129 -15.34 5.23 4.68
CA GLU A 129 -15.93 5.78 3.44
C GLU A 129 -16.10 4.72 2.34
N GLY A 130 -15.59 3.50 2.53
CA GLY A 130 -15.67 2.42 1.56
C GLY A 130 -14.59 2.46 0.47
N TYR A 131 -13.50 3.20 0.69
CA TYR A 131 -12.35 3.30 -0.22
C TYR A 131 -11.11 2.59 0.33
N ASP A 132 -10.21 2.23 -0.58
CA ASP A 132 -8.94 1.55 -0.29
C ASP A 132 -7.72 2.45 -0.54
N SER A 133 -7.83 3.37 -1.49
CA SER A 133 -6.77 4.27 -1.91
C SER A 133 -7.34 5.60 -2.41
N VAL A 134 -6.46 6.57 -2.64
CA VAL A 134 -6.82 7.87 -3.21
C VAL A 134 -6.07 8.05 -4.53
N PHE A 135 -6.76 8.58 -5.54
CA PHE A 135 -6.18 9.01 -6.80
C PHE A 135 -6.37 10.52 -6.96
N VAL A 136 -5.25 11.25 -7.03
CA VAL A 136 -5.22 12.69 -7.26
C VAL A 136 -5.09 12.93 -8.77
N GLN A 137 -6.23 13.13 -9.42
CA GLN A 137 -6.38 13.03 -10.87
C GLN A 137 -5.52 14.03 -11.64
N ASP A 138 -5.52 15.29 -11.23
CA ASP A 138 -4.76 16.38 -11.87
C ASP A 138 -3.24 16.27 -11.66
N ARG A 139 -2.80 15.45 -10.70
CA ARG A 139 -1.38 15.16 -10.47
C ARG A 139 -0.94 13.81 -11.01
N ASN A 140 -1.88 12.95 -11.41
CA ASN A 140 -1.63 11.56 -11.76
C ASN A 140 -0.86 10.80 -10.66
N GLU A 141 -1.35 10.94 -9.42
CA GLU A 141 -0.69 10.47 -8.19
C GLU A 141 -1.62 9.55 -7.41
N TYR A 142 -1.11 8.41 -6.98
CA TYR A 142 -1.84 7.41 -6.21
C TYR A 142 -1.31 7.37 -4.78
N ALA A 143 -2.19 7.21 -3.80
CA ALA A 143 -1.80 7.09 -2.40
C ALA A 143 -2.51 5.91 -1.73
N VAL A 144 -1.72 5.08 -1.05
CA VAL A 144 -2.21 3.99 -0.19
C VAL A 144 -1.78 4.24 1.25
N PHE A 145 -2.62 3.83 2.21
CA PHE A 145 -2.47 4.22 3.62
C PHE A 145 -2.09 3.05 4.53
N HIS A 146 -1.79 1.90 3.93
CA HIS A 146 -1.41 0.70 4.66
C HIS A 146 -0.32 -0.06 3.89
N LYS A 147 0.74 -0.47 4.60
CA LYS A 147 1.87 -1.21 3.99
C LYS A 147 1.42 -2.46 3.25
N ASP A 148 0.32 -3.06 3.71
CA ASP A 148 -0.18 -4.30 3.13
C ASP A 148 -0.56 -4.18 1.67
N HIS A 149 -0.97 -2.98 1.25
CA HIS A 149 -1.37 -2.66 -0.13
C HIS A 149 -0.18 -2.54 -1.08
N VAL A 150 1.04 -2.73 -0.60
CA VAL A 150 2.25 -2.61 -1.42
C VAL A 150 3.02 -3.92 -1.43
N LYS A 151 3.33 -4.39 -2.63
CA LYS A 151 4.30 -5.46 -2.89
C LYS A 151 5.44 -4.90 -3.72
N VAL A 152 6.60 -4.71 -3.09
CA VAL A 152 7.81 -4.24 -3.76
C VAL A 152 8.24 -5.30 -4.80
N MET A 153 8.51 -4.87 -6.03
CA MET A 153 8.95 -5.73 -7.13
C MET A 153 10.44 -5.54 -7.40
N SER A 154 10.92 -4.31 -7.50
CA SER A 154 12.34 -3.98 -7.65
C SER A 154 12.67 -2.63 -7.04
N VAL A 155 13.96 -2.43 -6.74
CA VAL A 155 14.51 -1.15 -6.30
C VAL A 155 15.77 -0.93 -7.13
N ALA A 156 15.85 0.20 -7.81
CA ALA A 156 16.97 0.54 -8.68
C ALA A 156 17.49 1.94 -8.36
N LYS A 157 18.81 2.12 -8.45
CA LYS A 157 19.41 3.47 -8.50
C LYS A 157 18.90 4.19 -9.74
N ARG A 158 18.74 5.50 -9.60
CA ARG A 158 18.29 6.39 -10.67
C ARG A 158 19.26 7.54 -10.87
#